data_AF-A0A2M8FHT2-F1
#
_entry.id   AF-A0A2M8FHT2-F1
#
_cell.length_a   1.000
_cell.length_b   1.000
_cell.length_c   1.000
_cell.angle_alpha   90.00
_cell.angle_beta   90.00
_cell.angle_gamma   90.00
#
_symmetry.space_group_name_H-M   'P 1'
#
loop_
_entity.id
_entity.type
_entity.pdbx_description
1 polymer ?
#
loop_
_entity_poly.entity_id
_entity_poly.type
_entity_poly.pdbx_seq_one_letter_code
_entity_poly.pdbx_strand_id
1 'polypeptide(L)'
;MKRNIIYLQHIIDEINFITNETKNLTYESFVESEIYTRAFSRSLEIIGEAVKNLSNDFRETHKDIDWKKISGMRDKLIHQYFGVDYDLIWDVVENKLPVIKGKINLIFQELELKKK
;
A
#
# COMPACT_ATOMS: atom_id res chain seq x y z
N MET A 1 -9.64 -14.50 10.62
CA MET A 1 -9.66 -14.86 9.18
C MET A 1 -10.53 -13.91 8.34
N LYS A 2 -11.87 -13.85 8.51
CA LYS A 2 -12.74 -12.92 7.75
C LYS A 2 -12.31 -11.44 7.83
N ARG A 3 -11.86 -11.00 9.01
CA ARG A 3 -11.38 -9.61 9.23
C ARG A 3 -10.11 -9.27 8.44
N ASN A 4 -9.15 -10.21 8.33
CA ASN A 4 -7.91 -9.97 7.57
C ASN A 4 -8.20 -9.81 6.08
N ILE A 5 -9.16 -10.57 5.54
CA ILE A 5 -9.57 -10.47 4.12
C ILE A 5 -10.08 -9.07 3.79
N ILE A 6 -10.83 -8.43 4.69
CA ILE A 6 -11.29 -7.04 4.51
C ILE A 6 -10.09 -6.09 4.40
N TYR A 7 -9.09 -6.25 5.28
CA TYR A 7 -7.88 -5.41 5.22
C TYR A 7 -7.02 -5.68 3.99
N LEU A 8 -6.90 -6.94 3.55
CA LEU A 8 -6.23 -7.27 2.29
C LEU A 8 -6.95 -6.63 1.10
N GLN A 9 -8.28 -6.65 1.09
CA GLN A 9 -9.08 -6.00 0.06
C GLN A 9 -8.82 -4.49 0.01
N HIS A 10 -8.83 -3.81 1.16
CA HIS A 10 -8.49 -2.38 1.22
C HIS A 10 -7.10 -2.10 0.64
N ILE A 11 -6.10 -2.93 0.96
CA ILE A 11 -4.75 -2.76 0.42
C ILE A 11 -4.75 -2.93 -1.11
N ILE A 12 -5.45 -3.95 -1.62
CA ILE A 12 -5.55 -4.20 -3.06
C ILE A 12 -6.24 -3.03 -3.77
N ASP A 13 -7.32 -2.49 -3.20
CA ASP A 13 -8.10 -1.40 -3.78
C ASP A 13 -7.27 -0.11 -3.88
N GLU A 14 -6.55 0.25 -2.83
CA GLU A 14 -5.68 1.44 -2.83
C GLU A 14 -4.50 1.27 -3.80
N ILE A 15 -3.90 0.08 -3.87
CA ILE A 15 -2.83 -0.18 -4.86
C ILE A 15 -3.40 -0.10 -6.28
N ASN A 16 -4.61 -0.62 -6.52
CA ASN A 16 -5.27 -0.55 -7.82
C ASN A 16 -5.55 0.89 -8.24
N PHE A 17 -6.06 1.71 -7.33
CA PHE A 17 -6.29 3.13 -7.54
C PHE A 17 -4.99 3.83 -7.97
N ILE A 18 -3.94 3.75 -7.13
CA ILE A 18 -2.63 4.37 -7.44
C ILE A 18 -2.10 3.89 -8.79
N THR A 19 -2.05 2.56 -9.02
CA THR A 19 -1.49 1.98 -10.25
C THR A 19 -2.27 2.42 -11.49
N ASN A 20 -3.58 2.66 -11.39
CA ASN A 20 -4.37 3.12 -12.52
C ASN A 20 -4.11 4.59 -12.83
N GLU A 21 -4.00 5.43 -11.80
CA GLU A 21 -3.68 6.85 -11.96
C GLU A 21 -2.26 7.05 -12.50
N THR A 22 -1.29 6.20 -12.16
CA THR A 22 0.11 6.38 -12.57
C THR A 22 0.41 5.98 -14.01
N LYS A 23 -0.44 5.19 -14.67
CA LYS A 23 -0.21 4.70 -16.06
C LYS A 23 0.08 5.80 -17.07
N ASN A 24 -0.52 6.98 -16.87
CA ASN A 24 -0.39 8.12 -17.77
C ASN A 24 0.20 9.35 -17.06
N LEU A 25 0.80 9.15 -15.89
CA LEU A 25 1.36 10.22 -15.07
C LEU A 25 2.89 10.17 -15.15
N THR A 26 3.52 11.34 -15.27
CA THR A 26 4.97 11.46 -15.10
C THR A 26 5.29 11.92 -13.68
N TYR A 27 6.53 11.75 -13.26
CA TYR A 27 6.96 12.26 -11.96
C TYR A 27 6.72 13.77 -11.82
N GLU A 28 7.00 14.55 -12.87
CA GLU A 28 6.85 16.00 -12.86
C GLU A 28 5.38 16.40 -12.67
N SER A 29 4.49 15.79 -13.44
CA SER A 29 3.04 16.04 -13.34
C SER A 29 2.43 15.52 -12.04
N PHE A 30 3.03 14.49 -11.42
CA PHE A 30 2.70 14.05 -10.08
C PHE A 30 3.05 15.14 -9.04
N VAL A 31 4.29 15.62 -9.02
CA VAL A 31 4.79 16.58 -8.02
C VAL A 31 4.08 17.92 -8.11
N GLU A 32 3.73 18.37 -9.32
CA GLU A 32 3.01 19.63 -9.55
C GLU A 32 1.52 19.56 -9.18
N SER A 33 0.98 18.35 -8.99
CA SER A 33 -0.44 18.14 -8.70
C SER A 33 -0.70 17.93 -7.21
N GLU A 34 -1.31 18.93 -6.57
CA GLU A 34 -1.79 18.78 -5.20
C GLU A 34 -2.83 17.67 -5.05
N ILE A 35 -3.58 17.35 -6.12
CA ILE A 35 -4.57 16.28 -6.10
C ILE A 35 -3.85 14.93 -6.01
N TYR A 36 -2.87 14.68 -6.88
CA TYR A 36 -2.18 13.38 -6.90
C TYR A 36 -1.30 13.18 -5.67
N THR A 37 -0.55 14.21 -5.27
CA THR A 37 0.28 14.13 -4.05
C THR A 37 -0.55 13.82 -2.81
N ARG A 38 -1.70 14.49 -2.62
CA ARG A 38 -2.62 14.21 -1.50
C ARG A 38 -3.29 12.84 -1.64
N ALA A 39 -3.76 12.48 -2.83
CA ALA A 39 -4.43 11.21 -3.07
C ALA A 39 -3.49 10.02 -2.81
N PHE A 40 -2.26 10.05 -3.35
CA PHE A 40 -1.31 8.96 -3.18
C PHE A 40 -0.82 8.88 -1.74
N SER A 41 -0.54 10.02 -1.10
CA SER A 41 -0.21 10.05 0.33
C SER A 41 -1.30 9.39 1.16
N ARG A 42 -2.58 9.73 0.90
CA ARG A 42 -3.72 9.15 1.60
C ARG A 42 -3.86 7.65 1.35
N SER A 43 -3.70 7.20 0.12
CA SER A 43 -3.75 5.78 -0.23
C SER A 43 -2.64 4.99 0.48
N LEU A 44 -1.41 5.52 0.54
CA LEU A 44 -0.31 4.89 1.26
C LEU A 44 -0.56 4.85 2.78
N GLU A 45 -1.21 5.87 3.36
CA GLU A 45 -1.66 5.83 4.76
C GLU A 45 -2.68 4.71 5.01
N ILE A 46 -3.68 4.58 4.14
CA ILE A 46 -4.73 3.55 4.24
C ILE A 46 -4.10 2.16 4.15
N ILE A 47 -3.17 1.95 3.23
CA ILE A 47 -2.40 0.70 3.11
C ILE A 47 -1.67 0.39 4.41
N GLY A 48 -0.94 1.37 4.97
CA GLY A 48 -0.21 1.21 6.22
C GLY A 48 -1.14 0.86 7.40
N GLU A 49 -2.27 1.54 7.50
CA GLU A 49 -3.28 1.30 8.54
C GLU A 49 -3.93 -0.08 8.40
N ALA A 50 -4.28 -0.49 7.19
CA ALA A 50 -4.82 -1.82 6.93
C ALA A 50 -3.82 -2.91 7.35
N VAL A 51 -2.52 -2.73 7.07
CA VAL A 51 -1.47 -3.65 7.55
C VAL A 51 -1.34 -3.68 9.07
N LYS A 52 -1.47 -2.53 9.76
CA LYS A 52 -1.44 -2.49 11.24
C LYS A 52 -2.57 -3.29 11.86
N ASN A 53 -3.72 -3.35 11.19
CA ASN A 53 -4.90 -4.05 11.66
C ASN A 53 -4.93 -5.54 11.30
N LEU A 54 -3.96 -6.05 10.52
CA LEU A 54 -3.78 -7.49 10.33
C LEU A 54 -3.38 -8.15 11.64
N SER A 55 -3.98 -9.30 11.95
CA SER A 55 -3.65 -10.05 13.17
C SER A 55 -2.18 -10.48 13.22
N ASN A 56 -1.60 -10.59 14.41
CA ASN A 56 -0.21 -11.02 14.59
C ASN A 56 0.05 -12.38 13.96
N ASP A 57 -0.78 -13.39 14.28
CA ASP A 57 -0.68 -14.74 13.73
C ASP A 57 -0.65 -14.74 12.19
N PHE A 58 -1.41 -13.83 11.57
CA PHE A 58 -1.47 -13.72 10.13
C PHE A 58 -0.18 -13.16 9.54
N ARG A 59 0.37 -12.11 10.16
CA ARG A 59 1.66 -11.52 9.76
C ARG A 59 2.81 -12.50 9.99
N GLU A 60 2.74 -13.30 11.05
CA GLU A 60 3.71 -14.36 11.35
C GLU A 60 3.62 -15.56 10.40
N THR A 61 2.46 -15.84 9.84
CA THR A 61 2.31 -16.90 8.83
C THR A 61 2.87 -16.47 7.47
N HIS A 62 2.88 -15.17 7.17
CA HIS A 62 3.29 -14.60 5.89
C HIS A 62 4.52 -13.70 6.03
N LYS A 63 5.63 -14.25 6.54
CA LYS A 63 6.88 -13.50 6.82
C LYS A 63 7.66 -13.07 5.58
N ASP A 64 7.27 -13.55 4.41
CA ASP A 64 7.85 -13.15 3.13
C ASP A 64 7.51 -11.68 2.76
N ILE A 65 6.52 -11.08 3.43
CA ILE A 65 6.17 -9.67 3.34
C ILE A 65 6.73 -8.92 4.54
N ASP A 66 7.45 -7.82 4.29
CA ASP A 66 7.92 -6.90 5.34
C ASP A 66 6.78 -5.99 5.83
N TRP A 67 5.88 -6.57 6.64
CA TRP A 67 4.73 -5.87 7.21
C TRP A 67 5.12 -4.64 8.02
N LYS A 68 6.27 -4.71 8.71
CA LYS A 68 6.75 -3.60 9.54
C LYS A 68 7.04 -2.39 8.66
N LYS A 69 7.76 -2.59 7.55
CA LYS A 69 8.06 -1.52 6.60
C LYS A 69 6.81 -0.93 5.95
N ILE A 70 5.81 -1.75 5.62
CA ILE A 70 4.55 -1.25 5.04
C ILE A 70 3.75 -0.45 6.08
N SER A 71 3.62 -0.96 7.30
CA SER A 71 2.90 -0.27 8.38
C SER A 71 3.54 1.07 8.80
N GLY A 72 4.86 1.18 8.70
CA GLY A 72 5.62 2.39 8.99
C GLY A 72 5.71 3.38 7.82
N MET A 73 4.98 3.14 6.73
CA MET A 73 5.03 4.00 5.55
C MET A 73 4.54 5.42 5.86
N ARG A 74 3.43 5.54 6.61
CA ARG A 74 2.94 6.85 7.12
C ARG A 74 4.03 7.63 7.84
N ASP A 75 4.76 6.99 8.76
CA ASP A 75 5.76 7.66 9.59
C ASP A 75 6.89 8.25 8.73
N LYS A 76 7.21 7.61 7.60
CA LYS A 76 8.17 8.13 6.61
C LYS A 76 7.61 9.27 5.77
N LEU A 77 6.32 9.24 5.43
CA LEU A 77 5.66 10.27 4.64
C LEU A 77 5.45 11.57 5.41
N ILE A 78 5.18 11.50 6.72
CA ILE A 78 4.86 12.66 7.56
C ILE A 78 6.08 13.27 8.27
N HIS A 79 7.23 12.57 8.34
CA HIS A 79 8.34 13.01 9.17
C HIS A 79 9.04 14.29 8.70
N GLN A 80 8.72 14.76 7.50
CA GLN A 80 9.12 16.06 7.00
C GLN A 80 7.87 16.94 6.81
N TYR A 81 7.28 17.41 7.89
CA TYR A 81 6.14 18.35 7.86
C TYR A 81 6.45 19.68 7.10
N PHE A 82 7.72 19.88 6.68
CA PHE A 82 8.17 20.96 5.80
C PHE A 82 8.27 20.56 4.30
N GLY A 83 8.03 19.30 3.95
CA GLY A 83 8.01 18.79 2.57
C GLY A 83 7.78 17.28 2.53
N VAL A 84 6.68 16.83 1.93
CA VAL A 84 6.47 15.41 1.63
C VAL A 84 7.60 14.96 0.70
N ASP A 85 8.26 13.84 1.04
CA ASP A 85 9.29 13.25 0.18
C ASP A 85 8.61 12.58 -1.03
N TYR A 86 8.37 13.39 -2.07
CA TYR A 86 7.69 12.95 -3.28
C TYR A 86 8.51 11.93 -4.08
N ASP A 87 9.84 11.98 -3.98
CA ASP A 87 10.73 10.96 -4.55
C ASP A 87 10.47 9.60 -3.91
N LEU A 88 10.34 9.57 -2.58
CA LEU A 88 10.00 8.36 -1.84
C LEU A 88 8.60 7.86 -2.19
N ILE A 89 7.60 8.73 -2.30
CA ILE A 89 6.25 8.32 -2.74
C ILE A 89 6.35 7.69 -4.13
N TRP A 90 7.00 8.36 -5.07
CA TRP A 90 7.10 7.89 -6.43
C TRP A 90 7.84 6.54 -6.53
N ASP A 91 8.97 6.34 -5.81
CA ASP A 91 9.65 5.04 -5.74
C ASP A 91 8.75 3.95 -5.15
N VAL A 92 8.00 4.26 -4.09
CA VAL A 92 7.05 3.31 -3.50
C VAL A 92 6.01 2.89 -4.52
N VAL A 93 5.41 3.88 -5.19
CA VAL A 93 4.34 3.70 -6.17
C VAL A 93 4.81 2.87 -7.36
N GLU A 94 5.92 3.22 -7.98
CA GLU A 94 6.41 2.58 -9.20
C GLU A 94 7.11 1.23 -8.91
N ASN A 95 7.88 1.14 -7.83
CA ASN A 95 8.78 -0.01 -7.63
C ASN A 95 8.35 -0.96 -6.51
N LYS A 96 7.59 -0.51 -5.50
CA LYS A 96 7.27 -1.34 -4.32
C LYS A 96 5.85 -1.86 -4.32
N LEU A 97 4.87 -1.01 -4.67
CA LEU A 97 3.46 -1.42 -4.67
C LEU A 97 3.17 -2.59 -5.63
N PRO A 98 3.74 -2.67 -6.85
CA PRO A 98 3.49 -3.82 -7.73
C PRO A 98 3.92 -5.15 -7.11
N VAL A 99 5.07 -5.15 -6.42
CA VAL A 99 5.59 -6.34 -5.73
C VAL A 99 4.70 -6.72 -4.55
N ILE A 100 4.28 -5.73 -3.74
CA ILE A 100 3.39 -5.94 -2.60
C ILE A 100 2.05 -6.51 -3.07
N LYS A 101 1.49 -5.94 -4.15
CA LYS A 101 0.22 -6.38 -4.76
C LYS A 101 0.27 -7.84 -5.17
N GLY A 102 1.35 -8.26 -5.84
CA GLY A 102 1.53 -9.64 -6.28
C GLY A 102 1.45 -10.62 -5.11
N LYS A 103 2.19 -10.34 -4.03
CA LYS A 103 2.17 -11.19 -2.82
C LYS A 103 0.82 -11.20 -2.13
N ILE A 104 0.19 -10.04 -1.97
CA ILE A 104 -1.13 -9.93 -1.33
C ILE A 104 -2.21 -10.66 -2.13
N ASN A 105 -2.19 -10.56 -3.46
CA ASN A 105 -3.13 -11.27 -4.32
C ASN A 105 -3.02 -12.79 -4.19
N LEU A 106 -1.80 -13.34 -4.10
CA LEU A 106 -1.59 -14.77 -3.86
C LEU A 106 -2.23 -15.20 -2.55
N ILE A 107 -1.94 -14.48 -1.46
CA ILE A 107 -2.51 -14.76 -0.14
C ILE A 107 -4.05 -14.64 -0.16
N PHE A 108 -4.58 -13.61 -0.82
CA PHE A 108 -6.01 -13.40 -0.95
C PHE A 108 -6.69 -14.56 -1.67
N GLN A 109 -6.14 -15.02 -2.80
CA GLN A 109 -6.65 -16.17 -3.54
C GLN A 109 -6.62 -17.45 -2.71
N GLU A 110 -5.54 -17.73 -1.98
CA GLU A 110 -5.46 -18.88 -1.08
C GLU A 110 -6.54 -18.87 0.00
N LEU A 111 -6.84 -17.70 0.57
CA LEU A 111 -7.87 -17.55 1.59
C LEU A 111 -9.28 -17.72 1.02
N GLU A 112 -9.54 -17.24 -0.20
CA GLU A 112 -10.83 -17.45 -0.86
C GLU A 112 -11.04 -18.92 -1.27
N LEU A 113 -9.99 -19.63 -1.68
CA LEU A 113 -10.06 -21.06 -1.98
C LEU A 113 -10.36 -21.91 -0.74
N LYS A 114 -9.82 -21.54 0.43
CA LYS A 114 -10.08 -22.21 1.72
C LYS A 114 -11.48 -21.94 2.30
N LYS A 115 -12.25 -21.01 1.72
CA LYS A 115 -13.65 -20.75 2.10
C LYS A 115 -14.66 -21.67 1.41
N LYS A 116 -14.26 -22.30 0.30
CA LYS A 116 -15.06 -23.32 -0.41
C LYS A 116 -14.83 -24.69 0.23
#